data_AF-A0A5C7UJ91-F1
#
_entry.id   AF-A0A5C7UJ91-F1
#
_cell.length_a   1.000
_cell.length_b   1.000
_cell.length_c   1.000
_cell.angle_alpha   90.00
_cell.angle_beta   90.00
_cell.angle_gamma   90.00
#
_symmetry.space_group_name_H-M   'P 1'
#
loop_
_entity.id
_entity.type
_entity.pdbx_description
1 polymer ?
#
loop_
_entity_poly.entity_id
_entity_poly.type
_entity_poly.pdbx_seq_one_letter_code
_entity_poly.pdbx_strand_id
1 'polypeptide(L)'
;LCAGLILAMMILPFIASVMRDVFEIVPPVLKESAYGIGCTTWEVVNKIVLPYTKTGVIGGVMLGLGRALGETMAVTFVIGNAHKLSASLFAPGSSIASTLANEFGEAEPGLHFSSLFALGLALFVITFVVLALAKLMLARMEAAQGKKT
;
A
#
# COMPACT_ATOMS: atom_id res chain seq x y z
N LEU A 1 -5.20 4.72 17.13
CA LEU A 1 -4.01 3.89 17.41
C LEU A 1 -4.27 2.40 17.13
N CYS A 2 -5.28 1.77 17.76
CA CYS A 2 -5.59 0.34 17.58
C CYS A 2 -5.81 -0.07 16.11
N ALA A 3 -6.55 0.73 15.34
CA ALA A 3 -6.74 0.49 13.90
C ALA A 3 -5.42 0.48 13.11
N GLY A 4 -4.46 1.35 13.46
CA GLY A 4 -3.15 1.41 12.82
C GLY A 4 -2.28 0.19 13.12
N LEU A 5 -2.36 -0.36 14.34
CA LEU A 5 -1.64 -1.58 14.72
C LEU A 5 -2.16 -2.82 13.98
N ILE A 6 -3.48 -2.96 13.89
CA ILE A 6 -4.11 -4.08 13.14
C ILE A 6 -3.75 -3.98 11.66
N LEU A 7 -3.86 -2.78 11.10
CA LEU A 7 -3.52 -2.52 9.71
C LEU A 7 -2.02 -2.79 9.42
N ALA A 8 -1.13 -2.40 10.33
CA ALA A 8 0.30 -2.70 10.23
C ALA A 8 0.57 -4.21 10.23
N MET A 9 -0.05 -4.97 11.15
CA MET A 9 0.11 -6.43 11.21
C MET A 9 -0.33 -7.11 9.89
N MET A 10 -1.37 -6.59 9.26
CA MET A 10 -1.91 -7.16 8.03
C MET A 10 -1.12 -6.78 6.76
N ILE A 11 -0.59 -5.56 6.68
CA ILE A 11 0.18 -5.08 5.52
C ILE A 11 1.63 -5.58 5.56
N LEU A 12 2.18 -5.82 6.75
CA LEU A 12 3.56 -6.28 6.93
C LEU A 12 3.90 -7.53 6.09
N PRO A 13 3.13 -8.64 6.11
CA PRO A 13 3.44 -9.81 5.28
C PRO A 13 3.35 -9.50 3.77
N PHE A 14 2.44 -8.62 3.36
CA PHE A 14 2.32 -8.20 1.97
C PHE A 14 3.55 -7.41 1.51
N ILE A 15 3.95 -6.38 2.26
CA ILE A 15 5.16 -5.59 1.95
C ILE A 15 6.39 -6.48 1.97
N ALA A 16 6.52 -7.38 2.95
CA ALA A 16 7.66 -8.31 3.04
C ALA A 16 7.75 -9.23 1.82
N SER A 17 6.62 -9.72 1.30
CA SER A 17 6.59 -10.52 0.07
C SER A 17 7.05 -9.69 -1.13
N VAL A 18 6.51 -8.48 -1.31
CA VAL A 18 6.88 -7.62 -2.44
C VAL A 18 8.35 -7.19 -2.39
N MET A 19 8.88 -6.91 -1.18
CA MET A 19 10.30 -6.55 -1.03
C MET A 19 11.23 -7.72 -1.36
N ARG A 20 10.82 -8.95 -1.08
CA ARG A 20 11.58 -10.14 -1.49
C ARG A 20 11.71 -10.21 -3.01
N ASP A 21 10.59 -10.08 -3.71
CA ASP A 21 10.57 -10.08 -5.18
C ASP A 21 11.46 -8.96 -5.74
N VAL A 22 11.37 -7.75 -5.16
CA VAL A 22 12.19 -6.60 -5.54
C VAL A 22 13.70 -6.85 -5.32
N PHE A 23 14.09 -7.48 -4.22
CA PHE A 23 15.50 -7.76 -3.93
C PHE A 23 16.07 -8.93 -4.76
N GLU A 24 15.23 -9.85 -5.21
CA GLU A 24 15.61 -10.92 -6.14
C GLU A 24 15.96 -10.39 -7.55
N ILE A 25 15.50 -9.18 -7.90
CA ILE A 25 15.87 -8.51 -9.16
C ILE A 25 17.38 -8.17 -9.21
N VAL A 26 18.05 -8.06 -8.06
CA VAL A 26 19.49 -7.74 -7.98
C VAL A 26 20.33 -8.92 -8.48
N PRO A 27 21.12 -8.75 -9.56
CA PRO A 27 21.97 -9.81 -10.09
C PRO A 27 22.90 -10.41 -9.02
N PRO A 28 23.02 -11.75 -8.94
CA PRO A 28 23.88 -12.40 -7.96
C PRO A 28 25.36 -12.01 -8.10
N VAL A 29 25.82 -11.78 -9.34
CA VAL A 29 27.20 -11.35 -9.64
C VAL A 29 27.59 -10.07 -8.89
N LEU A 30 26.66 -9.11 -8.74
CA LEU A 30 26.92 -7.87 -7.98
C LEU A 30 27.08 -8.14 -6.48
N LYS A 31 26.32 -9.09 -5.94
CA LYS A 31 26.39 -9.49 -4.53
C LYS A 31 27.67 -10.28 -4.26
N GLU A 32 27.98 -11.27 -5.09
CA GLU A 32 29.17 -12.13 -4.98
C GLU A 32 30.47 -11.34 -5.14
N SER A 33 30.53 -10.40 -6.09
CA SER A 33 31.70 -9.52 -6.25
C SER A 33 31.95 -8.65 -5.02
N ALA A 34 30.88 -8.19 -4.37
CA ALA A 34 30.97 -7.40 -3.15
C ALA A 34 31.43 -8.23 -1.95
N TYR A 35 30.97 -9.48 -1.83
CA TYR A 35 31.51 -10.40 -0.83
C TYR A 35 32.98 -10.75 -1.13
N GLY A 36 33.37 -10.86 -2.40
CA GLY A 36 34.75 -11.15 -2.82
C GLY A 36 35.77 -10.05 -2.45
N ILE A 37 35.34 -8.79 -2.33
CA ILE A 37 36.16 -7.68 -1.84
C ILE A 37 36.10 -7.49 -0.31
N GLY A 38 35.44 -8.40 0.41
CA GLY A 38 35.36 -8.39 1.87
C GLY A 38 34.23 -7.54 2.46
N CYS A 39 33.22 -7.14 1.68
CA CYS A 39 32.07 -6.42 2.23
C CYS A 39 31.22 -7.29 3.17
N THR A 40 30.71 -6.69 4.24
CA THR A 40 29.77 -7.33 5.15
C THR A 40 28.36 -7.41 4.57
N THR A 41 27.51 -8.28 5.10
CA THR A 41 26.10 -8.41 4.69
C THR A 41 25.34 -7.09 4.77
N TRP A 42 25.60 -6.29 5.82
CA TRP A 42 25.00 -4.97 5.99
C TRP A 42 25.43 -3.98 4.91
N GLU A 43 26.70 -3.99 4.52
CA GLU A 43 27.23 -3.14 3.46
C GLU A 43 26.69 -3.52 2.09
N VAL A 44 26.58 -4.81 1.78
CA VAL A 44 25.99 -5.29 0.53
C VAL A 44 24.53 -4.84 0.42
N VAL A 45 23.75 -4.97 1.49
CA VAL A 45 22.36 -4.52 1.49
C VAL A 45 22.27 -3.00 1.31
N ASN A 46 23.01 -2.23 2.10
CA ASN A 46 22.87 -0.78 2.11
C ASN A 46 23.50 -0.08 0.90
N LYS A 47 24.66 -0.55 0.43
CA LYS A 47 25.43 0.10 -0.65
C LYS A 47 25.13 -0.44 -2.04
N ILE A 48 24.52 -1.63 -2.15
CA ILE A 48 24.31 -2.30 -3.45
C ILE A 48 22.82 -2.60 -3.66
N VAL A 49 22.22 -3.41 -2.78
CA VAL A 49 20.83 -3.89 -2.96
C VAL A 49 19.84 -2.72 -2.90
N LEU A 50 19.89 -1.90 -1.84
CA LEU A 50 18.97 -0.77 -1.66
C LEU A 50 19.05 0.27 -2.80
N PRO A 51 20.23 0.78 -3.21
CA PRO A 51 20.30 1.75 -4.31
C PRO A 51 19.91 1.13 -5.65
N TYR A 52 20.27 -0.13 -5.91
CA TYR A 52 19.89 -0.82 -7.14
C TYR A 52 18.37 -1.02 -7.26
N THR A 53 17.70 -1.25 -6.13
CA THR A 53 16.26 -1.52 -6.07
C THR A 53 15.42 -0.33 -5.63
N LYS A 54 15.99 0.88 -5.53
CA LYS A 54 15.31 2.07 -4.99
C LYS A 54 13.93 2.32 -5.60
N THR A 55 13.81 2.20 -6.92
CA THR A 55 12.53 2.37 -7.62
C THR A 55 11.51 1.28 -7.26
N GLY A 56 11.97 0.05 -7.02
CA GLY A 56 11.14 -1.09 -6.62
C GLY A 56 10.70 -1.00 -5.16
N VAL A 57 11.57 -0.52 -4.28
CA VAL A 57 11.22 -0.23 -2.88
C VAL A 57 10.13 0.85 -2.82
N ILE A 58 10.28 1.93 -3.60
CA ILE A 58 9.24 2.98 -3.68
C ILE A 58 7.92 2.40 -4.21
N GLY A 59 7.96 1.58 -5.27
CA GLY A 59 6.79 0.89 -5.81
C GLY A 59 6.12 -0.05 -4.80
N GLY A 60 6.91 -0.82 -4.05
CA GLY A 60 6.42 -1.73 -3.01
C GLY A 60 5.77 -1.00 -1.83
N VAL A 61 6.34 0.14 -1.41
CA VAL A 61 5.74 1.01 -0.39
C VAL A 61 4.43 1.62 -0.90
N MET A 62 4.38 2.09 -2.16
CA MET A 62 3.15 2.59 -2.78
C MET A 62 2.08 1.52 -2.89
N LEU A 63 2.43 0.28 -3.24
CA LEU A 63 1.49 -0.86 -3.23
C LEU A 63 0.97 -1.17 -1.83
N GLY A 64 1.84 -1.16 -0.82
CA GLY A 64 1.45 -1.35 0.57
C GLY A 64 0.46 -0.30 1.05
N LEU A 65 0.71 0.97 0.72
CA LEU A 65 -0.19 2.09 1.01
C LEU A 65 -1.52 1.98 0.24
N GLY A 66 -1.48 1.64 -1.05
CA GLY A 66 -2.69 1.41 -1.85
C GLY A 66 -3.54 0.28 -1.28
N ARG A 67 -2.90 -0.81 -0.81
CA ARG A 67 -3.58 -1.92 -0.15
C ARG A 67 -4.13 -1.50 1.22
N ALA A 68 -3.39 -0.72 2.00
CA ALA A 68 -3.88 -0.14 3.25
C ALA A 68 -5.17 0.66 3.08
N LEU A 69 -5.22 1.46 2.01
CA LEU A 69 -6.39 2.26 1.64
C LEU A 69 -7.56 1.39 1.17
N GLY A 70 -7.30 0.23 0.55
CA GLY A 70 -8.35 -0.73 0.19
C GLY A 70 -8.91 -1.50 1.39
N GLU A 71 -8.12 -1.65 2.45
CA GLU A 71 -8.48 -2.36 3.68
C GLU A 71 -9.27 -1.48 4.68
N THR A 72 -9.76 -0.31 4.24
CA THR A 72 -10.52 0.65 5.06
C THR A 72 -11.80 0.08 5.70
N MET A 73 -12.27 -1.09 5.26
CA MET A 73 -13.30 -1.86 5.96
C MET A 73 -12.81 -2.36 7.34
N ALA A 74 -11.60 -2.89 7.44
CA ALA A 74 -11.03 -3.30 8.73
C ALA A 74 -10.90 -2.12 9.69
N VAL A 75 -10.51 -0.95 9.17
CA VAL A 75 -10.42 0.30 9.94
C VAL A 75 -11.80 0.78 10.41
N THR A 76 -12.84 0.61 9.59
CA THR A 76 -14.22 0.97 9.93
C THR A 76 -14.75 0.16 11.12
N PHE A 77 -14.53 -1.15 11.13
CA PHE A 77 -14.95 -2.02 12.23
C PHE A 77 -14.23 -1.70 13.56
N VAL A 78 -13.03 -1.12 13.51
CA VAL A 78 -12.21 -0.84 14.69
C VAL A 78 -12.38 0.59 15.22
N ILE A 79 -12.59 1.59 14.36
CA ILE A 79 -12.77 3.00 14.81
C ILE A 79 -14.17 3.20 15.43
N GLY A 80 -15.16 2.44 14.97
CA GLY A 80 -16.55 2.62 15.38
C GLY A 80 -17.15 3.87 14.74
N ASN A 81 -18.34 3.74 14.16
CA ASN A 81 -19.04 4.80 13.45
C ASN A 81 -19.50 5.91 14.43
N ALA A 82 -18.60 6.81 14.81
CA ALA A 82 -18.92 7.99 15.61
C ALA A 82 -19.10 9.20 14.70
N HIS A 83 -20.36 9.61 14.50
CA HIS A 83 -20.77 10.78 13.72
C HIS A 83 -20.50 12.13 14.43
N LYS A 84 -19.35 12.27 15.12
CA LYS A 84 -18.98 13.52 15.82
C LYS A 84 -17.62 14.02 15.32
N LEU A 85 -17.65 15.08 14.51
CA LEU A 85 -16.47 15.87 14.14
C LEU A 85 -15.92 16.56 15.39
N SER A 86 -14.89 15.98 16.00
CA SER A 86 -14.10 16.63 17.05
C SER A 86 -12.69 16.87 16.51
N ALA A 87 -12.17 18.09 16.68
CA ALA A 87 -10.89 18.57 16.15
C ALA A 87 -9.65 18.01 16.89
N SER A 88 -9.74 16.80 17.45
CA SER A 88 -8.68 16.13 18.19
C SER A 88 -8.19 14.90 17.42
N LEU A 89 -6.87 14.74 17.29
CA LEU A 89 -6.23 13.54 16.71
C LEU A 89 -6.61 12.21 17.42
N PHE A 90 -7.24 12.31 18.60
CA PHE A 90 -7.68 11.17 19.41
C PHE A 90 -9.20 10.96 19.41
N ALA A 91 -9.96 11.80 18.70
CA ALA A 91 -11.39 11.62 18.60
C ALA A 91 -11.74 10.51 17.59
N PRO A 92 -12.80 9.71 17.84
CA PRO A 92 -13.29 8.76 16.87
C PRO A 92 -13.86 9.54 15.66
N GLY A 93 -13.39 9.21 14.46
CA GLY A 93 -13.77 9.87 13.21
C GLY A 93 -14.40 8.88 12.24
N SER A 94 -15.24 9.35 11.33
CA SER A 94 -15.74 8.53 10.22
C SER A 94 -14.76 8.61 9.03
N SER A 95 -14.54 7.47 8.36
CA SER A 95 -13.90 7.40 7.05
C SER A 95 -14.95 7.34 5.95
N ILE A 96 -14.58 7.72 4.72
CA ILE A 96 -15.47 7.61 3.54
C ILE A 96 -16.00 6.17 3.38
N ALA A 97 -15.16 5.17 3.67
CA ALA A 97 -15.54 3.75 3.66
C ALA A 97 -16.52 3.38 4.79
N SER A 98 -16.39 3.98 5.98
CA SER A 98 -17.33 3.72 7.08
C SER A 98 -18.69 4.36 6.84
N THR A 99 -18.72 5.55 6.24
CA THR A 99 -19.97 6.20 5.86
C THR A 99 -20.65 5.41 4.75
N LEU A 100 -19.91 4.94 3.73
CA LEU A 100 -20.44 3.98 2.75
C LEU A 100 -21.00 2.72 3.41
N ALA A 101 -20.27 2.06 4.31
CA ALA A 101 -20.71 0.79 4.90
C ALA A 101 -21.93 0.89 5.82
N ASN A 102 -22.12 2.02 6.51
CA ASN A 102 -23.25 2.19 7.43
C ASN A 102 -24.46 2.84 6.73
N GLU A 103 -24.23 3.83 5.87
CA GLU A 103 -25.33 4.57 5.22
C GLU A 103 -25.87 3.86 3.97
N PHE A 104 -25.14 2.92 3.33
CA PHE A 104 -25.70 2.14 2.21
C PHE A 104 -26.86 1.24 2.63
N GLY A 105 -26.84 0.73 3.88
CA GLY A 105 -27.88 -0.17 4.39
C GLY A 105 -29.16 0.56 4.79
N GLU A 106 -29.03 1.80 5.28
CA GLU A 106 -30.12 2.66 5.74
C GLU A 106 -30.64 3.65 4.66
N ALA A 107 -30.05 3.71 3.45
CA ALA A 107 -30.42 4.69 2.44
C ALA A 107 -31.79 4.41 1.78
N GLU A 108 -32.77 5.26 2.08
CA GLU A 108 -34.04 5.34 1.36
C GLU A 108 -33.85 5.79 -0.11
N PRO A 109 -34.71 5.36 -1.07
CA PRO A 109 -34.60 5.77 -2.47
C PRO A 109 -34.76 7.30 -2.63
N GLY A 110 -33.67 8.00 -2.97
CA GLY A 110 -33.65 9.46 -3.11
C GLY A 110 -32.26 10.04 -3.44
N LEU A 111 -32.09 11.36 -3.27
CA LEU A 111 -30.83 12.08 -3.55
C LEU A 111 -29.62 11.55 -2.75
N HIS A 112 -29.86 10.96 -1.57
CA HIS A 112 -28.82 10.33 -0.75
C HIS A 112 -28.20 9.08 -1.38
N PHE A 113 -28.98 8.30 -2.13
CA PHE A 113 -28.47 7.11 -2.81
C PHE A 113 -27.48 7.47 -3.94
N SER A 114 -27.76 8.56 -4.65
CA SER A 114 -26.90 9.06 -5.74
C SER A 114 -25.57 9.62 -5.22
N SER A 115 -25.57 10.30 -4.06
CA SER A 115 -24.35 10.83 -3.46
C SER A 115 -23.45 9.72 -2.90
N LEU A 116 -24.03 8.66 -2.31
CA LEU A 116 -23.31 7.47 -1.87
C LEU A 116 -22.64 6.73 -3.04
N PHE A 117 -23.32 6.61 -4.18
CA PHE A 117 -22.74 6.05 -5.41
C PHE A 117 -21.60 6.91 -5.96
N ALA A 118 -21.73 8.24 -5.94
CA ALA A 118 -20.67 9.15 -6.37
C ALA A 118 -19.42 9.05 -5.47
N LEU A 119 -19.60 8.95 -4.16
CA LEU A 119 -18.51 8.73 -3.20
C LEU A 119 -17.82 7.37 -3.40
N GLY A 120 -18.60 6.32 -3.65
CA GLY A 120 -18.07 4.99 -3.96
C GLY A 120 -17.26 4.97 -5.25
N LEU A 121 -17.76 5.63 -6.30
CA LEU A 121 -17.06 5.76 -7.58
C LEU A 121 -15.77 6.59 -7.44
N ALA A 122 -15.79 7.69 -6.67
CA ALA A 122 -14.58 8.46 -6.41
C ALA A 122 -13.51 7.63 -5.68
N LEU A 123 -13.90 6.88 -4.65
CA LEU A 123 -13.00 6.00 -3.91
C LEU A 123 -12.45 4.87 -4.81
N PHE A 124 -13.30 4.29 -5.66
CA PHE A 124 -12.88 3.30 -6.66
C PHE A 124 -11.85 3.88 -7.64
N VAL A 125 -12.08 5.08 -8.18
CA VAL A 125 -11.14 5.70 -9.13
C VAL A 125 -9.80 5.98 -8.46
N ILE A 126 -9.79 6.52 -7.24
CA ILE A 126 -8.56 6.81 -6.50
C ILE A 126 -7.77 5.51 -6.24
N THR A 127 -8.43 4.48 -5.71
CA THR A 127 -7.77 3.20 -5.41
C THR A 127 -7.29 2.50 -6.68
N PHE A 128 -8.08 2.51 -7.74
CA PHE A 128 -7.72 1.97 -9.04
C PHE A 128 -6.47 2.64 -9.61
N VAL A 129 -6.42 3.98 -9.63
CA VAL A 129 -5.26 4.72 -10.15
C VAL A 129 -4.00 4.41 -9.35
N VAL A 130 -4.07 4.43 -8.02
CA VAL A 130 -2.92 4.13 -7.15
C VAL A 130 -2.42 2.71 -7.37
N LEU A 131 -3.31 1.71 -7.36
CA LEU A 131 -2.96 0.31 -7.57
C LEU A 131 -2.43 0.05 -8.98
N ALA A 132 -3.05 0.65 -10.01
CA ALA A 132 -2.63 0.52 -11.39
C ALA A 132 -1.23 1.10 -11.62
N LEU A 133 -0.97 2.33 -11.13
CA LEU A 133 0.36 2.95 -11.25
C LEU A 133 1.43 2.12 -10.54
N ALA A 134 1.14 1.64 -9.34
CA ALA A 134 2.11 0.89 -8.56
C ALA A 134 2.39 -0.51 -9.15
N LYS A 135 1.37 -1.18 -9.71
CA LYS A 135 1.55 -2.41 -10.51
C LYS A 135 2.35 -2.18 -11.79
N LEU A 136 2.07 -1.10 -12.52
CA LEU A 136 2.78 -0.76 -13.76
C LEU A 136 4.25 -0.44 -13.51
N MET A 137 4.58 0.23 -12.39
CA MET A 137 5.98 0.48 -12.01
C MET A 137 6.75 -0.82 -11.77
N LEU A 138 6.17 -1.79 -11.05
CA LEU A 138 6.82 -3.08 -10.84
C LEU A 138 7.00 -3.86 -12.15
N ALA A 139 5.95 -3.94 -12.99
CA ALA A 139 6.01 -4.66 -14.26
C ALA A 139 7.07 -4.07 -15.21
N ARG A 140 7.27 -2.75 -15.20
CA ARG A 140 8.33 -2.10 -15.99
C ARG A 140 9.73 -2.46 -15.52
N MET A 141 9.93 -2.75 -14.23
CA MET A 141 11.22 -3.18 -13.70
C MET A 141 11.55 -4.61 -14.11
N GLU A 142 10.57 -5.52 -14.06
CA GLU A 142 10.71 -6.89 -14.57
C GLU A 142 11.04 -6.88 -16.07
N ALA A 143 10.34 -6.06 -16.86
CA ALA A 143 10.61 -5.92 -18.29
C ALA A 143 12.00 -5.33 -18.61
N ALA A 144 12.55 -4.47 -17.74
CA ALA A 144 13.89 -3.90 -17.92
C ALA A 144 15.01 -4.93 -17.74
N GLN A 145 14.79 -6.05 -17.02
CA GLN A 145 15.73 -7.17 -16.96
C GLN A 145 15.86 -7.87 -18.31
N GLY A 146 14.75 -8.07 -19.04
CA GLY A 146 14.73 -8.81 -20.31
C GLY A 146 15.44 -8.12 -21.48
N LYS A 147 15.89 -6.86 -21.32
CA LYS A 147 16.56 -6.09 -22.39
C LYS A 147 18.09 -6.05 -22.27
N LYS A 148 18.67 -6.61 -21.19
CA LYS A 148 20.12 -6.75 -21.02
C LYS A 148 20.52 -8.23 -21.09
N THR A 149 20.28 -8.84 -22.25
CA THR A 149 21.01 -10.02 -22.73
C THR A 149 21.88 -9.60 -23.90
#